data_AF-A0A2K3KWC4-F1
#
_entry.id   AF-A0A2K3KWC4-F1
#
_cell.length_a   1.000
_cell.length_b   1.000
_cell.length_c   1.000
_cell.angle_alpha   90.00
_cell.angle_beta   90.00
_cell.angle_gamma   90.00
#
_symmetry.space_group_name_H-M   'P 1'
#
loop_
_entity.id
_entity.type
_entity.pdbx_description
1 polymer ?
#
loop_
_entity_poly.entity_id
_entity_poly.type
_entity_poly.pdbx_seq_one_letter_code
_entity_poly.pdbx_strand_id
1 'polypeptide(L)'
;MRVKIALEEKRVSYECRQEDFQAKSSLLLEMNPVYKTIPVLVHNGKSICESLNIVEYIDEAWNHKPSLLPSDPYKRSIAKFWGDYIDKH
;
A
#
# COMPACT_ATOMS: atom_id res chain seq x y z
N MET A 1 6.91 5.51 1.51
CA MET A 1 7.27 4.96 2.84
C MET A 1 6.15 4.13 3.47
N ARG A 2 4.88 4.58 3.46
CA ARG A 2 3.75 3.91 4.11
C ARG A 2 3.69 2.39 3.94
N VAL A 3 3.80 1.91 2.68
CA VAL A 3 3.76 0.48 2.34
C VAL A 3 4.88 -0.32 3.01
N LYS A 4 6.11 0.18 3.00
CA LYS A 4 7.25 -0.50 3.65
C LYS A 4 6.99 -0.63 5.15
N ILE A 5 6.57 0.46 5.80
CA ILE A 5 6.25 0.46 7.23
C ILE A 5 5.15 -0.57 7.53
N ALA A 6 4.08 -0.61 6.75
CA ALA A 6 3.00 -1.58 6.93
C ALA A 6 3.48 -3.04 6.82
N LEU A 7 4.35 -3.35 5.85
CA LEU A 7 4.93 -4.68 5.69
C LEU A 7 5.83 -5.06 6.86
N GLU A 8 6.66 -4.13 7.35
CA GLU A 8 7.53 -4.33 8.51
C GLU A 8 6.72 -4.55 9.80
N GLU A 9 5.69 -3.72 10.05
CA GLU A 9 4.79 -3.86 11.20
C GLU A 9 4.07 -5.22 11.22
N LYS A 10 3.72 -5.73 10.02
CA LYS A 10 3.14 -7.07 9.86
C LYS A 10 4.18 -8.20 9.81
N ARG A 11 5.48 -7.88 9.83
CA ARG A 11 6.58 -8.84 9.70
C ARG A 11 6.46 -9.73 8.46
N VAL A 12 6.03 -9.13 7.35
CA VAL A 12 5.90 -9.79 6.06
C VAL A 12 7.23 -9.67 5.32
N SER A 13 7.78 -10.79 4.86
CA SER A 13 8.96 -10.76 3.99
C SER A 13 8.55 -10.27 2.59
N TYR A 14 9.29 -9.32 2.04
CA TYR A 14 9.06 -8.77 0.71
C TYR A 14 10.37 -8.49 -0.03
N GLU A 15 10.29 -8.51 -1.35
CA GLU A 15 11.37 -8.02 -2.21
C GLU A 15 11.08 -6.55 -2.54
N CYS A 16 12.02 -5.64 -2.20
CA CYS A 16 11.91 -4.24 -2.59
C CYS A 16 12.65 -4.01 -3.92
N ARG A 17 11.90 -3.86 -5.01
CA ARG A 17 12.46 -3.39 -6.28
C ARG A 17 12.46 -1.87 -6.32
N GLN A 18 13.62 -1.28 -6.61
CA GLN A 18 13.72 0.15 -6.86
C GLN A 18 13.30 0.45 -8.29
N GLU A 19 12.63 1.59 -8.46
CA GLU A 19 12.12 2.03 -9.76
C GLU A 19 12.83 3.33 -10.17
N ASP A 20 13.20 3.42 -11.44
CA ASP A 20 13.69 4.66 -12.03
C ASP A 20 12.49 5.54 -12.46
N PHE A 21 12.46 6.78 -11.98
CA PHE A 21 11.40 7.73 -12.29
C PHE A 21 11.50 8.33 -13.70
N GLN A 22 12.70 8.38 -14.28
CA GLN A 22 12.93 8.86 -15.64
C GLN A 22 12.67 7.75 -16.67
N ALA A 23 13.08 6.52 -16.35
CA ALA A 23 12.94 5.35 -17.19
C ALA A 23 12.09 4.26 -16.49
N LYS A 24 10.77 4.48 -16.46
CA LYS A 24 9.83 3.53 -15.85
C LYS A 24 9.96 2.14 -16.48
N SER A 25 10.05 1.11 -15.65
CA SER A 25 10.15 -0.27 -16.06
C SER A 25 8.88 -0.76 -16.77
N SER A 26 9.02 -1.73 -17.67
CA SER A 26 7.88 -2.40 -18.29
C SER A 26 6.96 -3.04 -17.25
N LEU A 27 7.53 -3.58 -16.17
CA LEU A 27 6.78 -4.19 -15.08
C LEU A 27 5.89 -3.17 -14.36
N LEU A 28 6.37 -1.95 -14.08
CA LEU A 28 5.53 -0.91 -13.48
C LEU A 28 4.36 -0.54 -14.41
N LEU A 29 4.64 -0.40 -15.70
CA LEU A 29 3.63 -0.04 -16.70
C LEU A 29 2.57 -1.14 -16.87
N GLU A 30 2.94 -2.41 -16.72
CA GLU A 30 2.03 -3.54 -16.72
C GLU A 30 1.20 -3.60 -15.43
N MET A 31 1.83 -3.40 -14.27
CA MET A 31 1.19 -3.59 -12.97
C MET A 31 0.32 -2.39 -12.53
N ASN A 32 0.66 -1.17 -12.99
CA ASN A 32 -0.15 0.05 -12.80
C ASN A 32 -0.33 0.79 -14.14
N PRO A 33 -1.14 0.25 -15.07
CA PRO A 33 -1.28 0.83 -16.41
C PRO A 33 -2.01 2.18 -16.40
N VAL A 34 -2.84 2.43 -15.37
CA VAL A 34 -3.64 3.65 -15.23
C VAL A 34 -2.74 4.83 -14.86
N TYR A 35 -2.14 4.81 -13.66
CA TYR A 35 -1.38 5.94 -13.13
C TYR A 35 0.12 5.84 -13.42
N LYS A 36 0.65 4.64 -13.61
CA LYS A 36 2.07 4.39 -13.89
C LYS A 36 2.98 4.98 -12.80
N THR A 37 2.54 4.92 -11.55
CA THR A 37 3.21 5.51 -10.38
C THR A 37 3.52 4.44 -9.35
N ILE A 38 4.54 4.69 -8.53
CA ILE A 38 4.85 3.90 -7.33
C ILE A 38 4.19 4.55 -6.10
N PRO A 39 3.95 3.80 -5.00
CA PRO A 39 4.21 2.37 -4.83
C PRO A 39 3.19 1.48 -5.53
N VAL A 40 3.64 0.28 -5.94
CA VAL A 40 2.79 -0.84 -6.36
C VAL A 40 3.18 -2.05 -5.52
N LEU A 41 2.20 -2.71 -4.91
CA LEU A 41 2.40 -4.00 -4.25
C LEU A 41 1.97 -5.12 -5.20
N VAL A 42 2.79 -6.14 -5.38
CA VAL A 42 2.42 -7.34 -6.13
C VAL A 42 2.35 -8.51 -5.15
N HIS A 43 1.15 -9.06 -4.96
CA HIS A 43 0.94 -10.23 -4.10
C HIS A 43 0.29 -11.35 -4.91
N ASN A 44 0.95 -12.50 -5.01
CA ASN A 44 0.50 -13.66 -5.80
C ASN A 44 0.16 -13.29 -7.26
N GLY A 45 1.02 -12.48 -7.88
CA GLY A 45 0.87 -12.03 -9.27
C GLY A 45 -0.22 -10.97 -9.49
N LYS A 46 -0.89 -10.50 -8.44
CA LYS A 46 -1.92 -9.47 -8.52
C LYS A 46 -1.37 -8.14 -8.01
N SER A 47 -1.55 -7.07 -8.78
CA SER A 47 -1.11 -5.73 -8.40
C SER A 47 -2.16 -5.00 -7.56
N ILE A 48 -1.68 -4.26 -6.56
CA ILE A 48 -2.45 -3.32 -5.75
C ILE A 48 -1.75 -1.97 -5.86
N CYS A 49 -2.50 -0.95 -6.27
CA CYS A 49 -2.04 0.42 -6.45
C CYS A 49 -2.61 1.32 -5.35
N GLU A 50 -2.10 2.56 -5.26
CA GLU A 50 -2.43 3.57 -4.25
C GLU A 50 -1.97 3.21 -2.82
N SER A 51 -1.18 4.09 -2.22
CA SER A 51 -0.47 3.75 -0.98
C SER A 51 -1.41 3.44 0.19
N LEU A 52 -2.54 4.14 0.32
CA LEU A 52 -3.54 3.88 1.37
C LEU A 52 -4.28 2.56 1.14
N ASN A 53 -4.66 2.28 -0.11
CA ASN A 53 -5.30 1.01 -0.46
C ASN A 53 -4.37 -0.18 -0.20
N ILE A 54 -3.08 -0.03 -0.52
CA ILE A 54 -2.07 -1.06 -0.22
C ILE A 54 -1.95 -1.30 1.29
N VAL A 55 -1.93 -0.24 2.11
CA VAL A 55 -1.86 -0.38 3.58
C VAL A 55 -3.10 -1.08 4.14
N GLU A 56 -4.29 -0.72 3.66
CA GLU A 56 -5.54 -1.40 4.05
C GLU A 56 -5.50 -2.88 3.65
N TYR A 57 -5.10 -3.18 2.41
CA TYR A 57 -4.93 -4.56 1.94
C TYR A 57 -3.97 -5.36 2.81
N ILE A 58 -2.84 -4.77 3.21
CA ILE A 58 -1.87 -5.42 4.10
C ILE A 58 -2.49 -5.73 5.46
N ASP A 59 -3.28 -4.81 6.03
CA ASP A 59 -3.92 -5.02 7.33
C ASP A 59 -4.94 -6.17 7.30
N GLU A 60 -5.67 -6.30 6.20
CA GLU A 60 -6.71 -7.31 6.01
C GLU A 60 -6.15 -8.67 5.59
N ALA A 61 -5.17 -8.72 4.68
CA ALA A 61 -4.57 -9.96 4.20
C ALA A 61 -3.70 -10.65 5.27
N TRP A 62 -3.01 -9.86 6.11
CA TRP A 62 -2.24 -10.33 7.25
C TRP A 62 -2.92 -9.88 8.55
N ASN A 63 -4.05 -10.51 8.86
CA ASN A 63 -4.96 -10.12 9.94
C ASN A 63 -4.47 -10.41 11.38
N HIS A 64 -3.20 -10.81 11.56
CA HIS A 64 -2.60 -10.96 12.89
C HIS A 64 -2.26 -9.59 13.50
N LYS A 65 -2.03 -9.59 14.82
CA LYS A 65 -1.66 -8.37 15.57
C LYS A 65 -0.21 -7.96 15.29
N PRO A 66 0.09 -6.64 15.28
CA PRO A 66 -0.81 -5.53 15.52
C PRO A 66 -1.73 -5.22 14.32
N SER A 67 -2.90 -4.61 14.60
CA SER A 67 -3.78 -4.07 13.55
C SER A 67 -3.31 -2.66 13.21
N LEU A 68 -3.24 -2.33 11.93
CA LEU A 68 -2.88 -0.98 11.46
C LEU A 68 -4.08 -0.04 11.55
N LEU A 69 -5.28 -0.55 11.29
CA LEU A 69 -6.52 0.21 11.37
C LEU A 69 -7.36 -0.19 12.59
N PRO A 70 -8.16 0.75 13.14
CA PRO A 70 -9.14 0.41 14.16
C PRO A 70 -10.17 -0.62 13.68
N SER A 71 -10.60 -1.49 14.59
CA SER A 71 -11.71 -2.43 14.35
C SER A 71 -13.07 -1.74 14.39
N ASP A 72 -13.21 -0.70 15.20
CA ASP A 72 -14.43 0.11 15.29
C ASP A 72 -14.66 0.89 13.96
N PRO A 73 -15.84 0.77 13.32
CA PRO A 73 -16.09 1.39 12.03
C PRO A 73 -15.96 2.91 12.02
N TYR A 74 -16.40 3.58 13.09
CA TYR A 74 -16.31 5.03 13.20
C TYR A 74 -14.86 5.48 13.34
N LYS A 75 -14.08 4.87 14.24
CA LYS A 75 -12.65 5.19 14.36
C LYS A 75 -11.87 4.87 13.08
N ARG A 76 -12.25 3.80 12.37
CA ARG A 76 -11.65 3.46 11.08
C ARG A 76 -11.95 4.53 10.03
N SER A 77 -13.18 5.04 9.95
CA SER A 77 -13.52 6.10 9.00
C SER A 77 -12.77 7.40 9.29
N ILE A 78 -12.58 7.76 10.57
CA ILE A 78 -11.74 8.90 10.98
C ILE A 78 -10.28 8.70 10.57
N ALA A 79 -9.72 7.51 10.76
CA ALA A 79 -8.35 7.22 10.32
C ALA A 79 -8.20 7.34 8.80
N LYS A 80 -9.17 6.82 8.03
CA LYS A 80 -9.20 6.95 6.56
C LYS A 80 -9.33 8.39 6.11
N PHE A 81 -10.17 9.19 6.76
CA PHE A 81 -10.33 10.61 6.47
C PHE A 81 -9.00 11.36 6.59
N TRP A 82 -8.27 11.17 7.69
CA TRP A 82 -6.98 11.84 7.87
C TRP A 82 -5.92 11.36 6.87
N GLY A 83 -5.93 10.07 6.51
CA GLY A 83 -5.07 9.55 5.45
C GLY A 83 -5.33 10.23 4.10
N ASP A 84 -6.61 10.33 3.69
CA ASP A 84 -7.03 11.01 2.47
C ASP A 84 -6.73 12.51 2.50
N TYR A 85 -6.92 13.16 3.65
CA TYR A 85 -6.58 14.58 3.83
C TYR A 85 -5.10 14.84 3.55
N ILE A 86 -4.19 14.01 4.09
CA ILE A 86 -2.74 14.11 3.88
C ILE A 86 -2.35 13.80 2.43
N ASP A 87 -3.10 12.97 1.70
CA ASP A 87 -2.81 12.75 0.27
C ASP A 87 -3.18 13.94 -0.60
N LYS A 88 -4.08 14.80 -0.11
CA LYS A 88 -4.58 15.97 -0.82
C LYS A 88 -3.88 17.29 -0.44
N HIS A 89 -3.08 17.31 0.64
CA HIS A 89 -2.46 18.52 1.21
C HIS A 89 -1.02 18.25 1.63
#